data_AF-A0A540K4Q7-F1
#
_entry.id   AF-A0A540K4Q7-F1
#
_cell.length_a   1.000
_cell.length_b   1.000
_cell.length_c   1.000
_cell.angle_alpha   90.00
_cell.angle_beta   90.00
_cell.angle_gamma   90.00
#
_symmetry.space_group_name_H-M   'P 1'
#
loop_
_entity.id
_entity.type
_entity.pdbx_description
1 polymer ?
#
loop_
_entity_poly.entity_id
_entity_poly.type
_entity_poly.pdbx_seq_one_letter_code
_entity_poly.pdbx_strand_id
1 'polypeptide(L)'
;MFTGRTVSQQILEPSKEVAMQLLESGRQNSRTRKLGLDMLRQLSLHHDYVLLLVQDGYYLEALRYARKYKVSTIRPSLFLESACTSNDLQNLAAVLRFFSDFIPGFRDTSDHDTYYRILSERNSSIAA
;
A
#
# COMPACT_ATOMS: atom_id res chain seq x y z
N MET A 1 30.95 18.59 -37.17
CA MET A 1 30.94 18.22 -35.75
C MET A 1 29.51 18.29 -35.25
N PHE A 2 28.84 17.15 -35.09
CA PHE A 2 27.57 17.07 -34.35
C PHE A 2 27.70 15.90 -33.39
N THR A 3 28.02 16.18 -32.14
CA THR A 3 28.01 15.21 -31.04
C THR A 3 26.84 15.53 -30.13
N GLY A 4 25.63 15.32 -30.64
CA GLY A 4 24.43 15.21 -29.80
C GLY A 4 24.36 13.79 -29.24
N ARG A 5 24.95 13.55 -28.06
CA ARG A 5 24.68 12.33 -27.29
C ARG A 5 23.24 12.41 -26.79
N THR A 6 22.29 11.86 -27.56
CA THR A 6 21.00 11.48 -27.01
C THR A 6 21.22 10.26 -26.13
N VAL A 7 21.17 10.48 -24.81
CA VAL A 7 21.11 9.39 -23.84
C VAL A 7 19.92 8.52 -24.21
N SER A 8 20.22 7.26 -24.52
CA SER A 8 19.31 6.24 -25.04
C SER A 8 17.95 6.28 -24.36
N GLN A 9 16.92 6.75 -25.07
CA GLN A 9 15.54 6.39 -24.77
C GLN A 9 15.39 4.92 -25.17
N GLN A 10 15.93 4.00 -24.37
CA GLN A 10 15.46 2.62 -24.44
C GLN A 10 14.00 2.68 -24.01
N ILE A 11 13.10 2.54 -24.98
CA ILE A 11 11.69 2.30 -24.71
C ILE A 11 11.65 0.93 -24.02
N LEU A 12 11.75 0.93 -22.69
CA LEU A 12 11.56 -0.29 -21.93
C LEU A 12 10.11 -0.68 -22.10
N GLU A 13 9.88 -1.79 -22.78
CA GLU A 13 8.57 -2.40 -22.87
C GLU A 13 8.07 -2.69 -21.44
N PRO A 14 6.91 -2.17 -21.04
CA PRO A 14 6.39 -2.41 -19.70
C PRO A 14 6.11 -3.91 -19.52
N SER A 15 6.76 -4.52 -18.54
CA SER A 15 6.48 -5.87 -18.08
C SER A 15 6.50 -5.92 -16.55
N LYS A 16 5.96 -7.00 -15.97
CA LYS A 16 5.99 -7.19 -14.51
C LYS A 16 7.44 -7.25 -14.03
N GLU A 17 8.30 -7.99 -14.73
CA GLU A 17 9.69 -8.19 -14.39
C GLU A 17 10.46 -6.86 -14.41
N VAL A 18 10.27 -6.04 -15.45
CA VAL A 18 10.89 -4.72 -15.55
C VAL A 18 10.43 -3.81 -14.41
N ALA A 19 9.12 -3.78 -14.13
CA ALA A 19 8.58 -2.99 -13.04
C ALA A 19 9.22 -3.38 -11.69
N MET A 20 9.32 -4.68 -11.42
CA MET A 20 9.94 -5.20 -10.19
C MET A 20 11.42 -4.86 -10.09
N GLN A 21 12.19 -4.97 -11.17
CA GLN A 21 13.61 -4.57 -11.20
C GLN A 21 13.80 -3.07 -10.93
N LEU A 22 12.92 -2.22 -11.47
CA LEU A 22 12.94 -0.78 -11.20
C LEU A 22 12.60 -0.46 -9.74
N LEU A 23 11.65 -1.20 -9.15
CA LEU A 23 11.30 -1.05 -7.73
C LEU A 23 12.44 -1.48 -6.81
N GLU A 24 13.11 -2.59 -7.12
CA GLU A 24 14.24 -3.11 -6.35
C GLU A 24 15.48 -2.21 -6.47
N SER A 25 15.89 -1.87 -7.70
CA SER A 25 17.02 -0.96 -7.94
C SER A 25 16.73 0.48 -7.49
N GLY A 26 15.46 0.87 -7.46
CA GLY A 26 14.98 2.19 -7.08
C GLY A 26 14.80 2.43 -5.58
N ARG A 27 15.20 1.51 -4.67
CA ARG A 27 15.00 1.69 -3.22
C ARG A 27 15.50 3.04 -2.68
N GLN A 28 16.60 3.56 -3.22
CA GLN A 28 17.17 4.87 -2.85
C GLN A 28 16.93 5.96 -3.92
N ASN A 29 16.22 5.65 -5.01
CA ASN A 29 15.97 6.57 -6.10
C ASN A 29 14.46 6.68 -6.37
N SER A 30 13.87 7.75 -5.85
CA SER A 30 12.42 8.01 -5.95
C SER A 30 11.91 8.05 -7.38
N ARG A 31 12.70 8.52 -8.36
CA ARG A 31 12.29 8.57 -9.77
C ARG A 31 12.21 7.16 -10.36
N THR A 32 13.23 6.34 -10.13
CA THR A 32 13.25 4.94 -10.59
C THR A 32 12.13 4.13 -9.94
N ARG A 33 11.91 4.31 -8.64
CA ARG A 33 10.83 3.63 -7.93
C ARG A 33 9.45 4.04 -8.44
N LYS A 34 9.23 5.34 -8.69
CA LYS A 34 7.99 5.85 -9.30
C LYS A 34 7.74 5.25 -10.67
N LEU A 35 8.77 5.12 -11.51
CA LEU A 35 8.63 4.50 -12.83
C LEU A 35 8.13 3.05 -12.72
N GLY A 36 8.69 2.25 -11.80
CA GLY A 36 8.22 0.90 -11.53
C GLY A 36 6.75 0.86 -11.06
N LEU A 37 6.35 1.74 -10.16
CA LEU A 37 4.96 1.88 -9.72
C LEU A 37 4.01 2.28 -10.87
N ASP A 38 4.44 3.21 -11.73
CA ASP A 38 3.68 3.65 -12.90
C ASP A 38 3.47 2.50 -13.89
N MET A 39 4.50 1.67 -14.11
CA MET A 39 4.39 0.47 -14.93
C MET A 39 3.41 -0.56 -14.35
N LEU A 40 3.41 -0.80 -13.04
CA LEU A 40 2.40 -1.69 -12.42
C LEU A 40 0.97 -1.19 -12.67
N ARG A 41 0.75 0.12 -12.58
CA ARG A 41 -0.56 0.72 -12.89
C ARG A 41 -0.94 0.55 -14.35
N GLN A 42 0.00 0.79 -15.28
CA GLN A 42 -0.22 0.63 -16.71
C GLN A 42 -0.58 -0.82 -17.06
N LEU A 43 0.07 -1.79 -16.41
CA LEU A 43 -0.17 -3.22 -16.60
C LEU A 43 -1.38 -3.74 -15.83
N SER A 44 -2.10 -2.88 -15.09
CA SER A 44 -3.22 -3.26 -14.22
C SER A 44 -2.86 -4.34 -13.17
N LEU A 45 -1.59 -4.36 -12.73
CA LEU A 45 -1.10 -5.23 -11.66
C LEU A 45 -1.50 -4.65 -10.29
N HIS A 46 -2.80 -4.52 -10.07
CA HIS A 46 -3.37 -3.80 -8.94
C HIS A 46 -2.99 -4.37 -7.58
N HIS A 47 -2.86 -5.70 -7.48
CA HIS A 47 -2.47 -6.36 -6.23
C HIS A 47 -1.03 -6.01 -5.84
N ASP A 48 -0.09 -6.18 -6.78
CA ASP A 48 1.33 -5.86 -6.56
C ASP A 48 1.51 -4.37 -6.22
N TYR A 49 0.78 -3.48 -6.92
CA TYR A 49 0.79 -2.05 -6.65
C TYR A 49 0.32 -1.72 -5.22
N VAL A 50 -0.81 -2.28 -4.78
CA VAL A 50 -1.34 -2.07 -3.43
C VAL A 50 -0.37 -2.58 -2.38
N LEU A 51 0.22 -3.77 -2.57
CA LEU A 51 1.18 -4.34 -1.62
C LEU A 51 2.41 -3.45 -1.44
N LEU A 52 2.94 -2.90 -2.52
CA LEU A 52 4.09 -2.00 -2.47
C LEU A 52 3.76 -0.67 -1.77
N LEU A 53 2.57 -0.11 -2.00
CA LEU A 53 2.13 1.09 -1.27
C LEU A 53 2.06 0.83 0.24
N VAL A 54 1.60 -0.35 0.65
CA VAL A 54 1.57 -0.75 2.08
C VAL A 54 2.97 -0.86 2.64
N GLN A 55 3.88 -1.52 1.93
CA GLN A 55 5.28 -1.66 2.35
C GLN A 55 5.98 -0.30 2.48
N ASP A 56 5.63 0.65 1.61
CA ASP A 56 6.21 2.00 1.60
C ASP A 56 5.52 2.97 2.57
N GLY A 57 4.49 2.54 3.30
CA GLY A 57 3.80 3.38 4.28
C GLY A 57 2.61 4.19 3.76
N TYR A 58 2.25 4.06 2.48
CA TYR A 58 1.19 4.82 1.84
C TYR A 58 -0.20 4.16 2.00
N TYR A 59 -0.59 3.85 3.23
CA TYR A 59 -1.81 3.07 3.53
C TYR A 59 -3.09 3.69 3.00
N LEU A 60 -3.29 5.01 3.17
CA LEU A 60 -4.51 5.68 2.70
C LEU A 60 -4.63 5.64 1.17
N GLU A 61 -3.50 5.76 0.46
CA GLU A 61 -3.49 5.62 -1.00
C GLU A 61 -3.79 4.17 -1.40
N ALA A 62 -3.16 3.20 -0.71
CA ALA A 62 -3.40 1.78 -0.94
C ALA A 62 -4.88 1.42 -0.76
N LEU A 63 -5.54 1.88 0.31
CA LEU A 63 -6.97 1.65 0.57
C LEU A 63 -7.88 2.33 -0.47
N ARG A 64 -7.55 3.57 -0.88
CA ARG A 64 -8.29 4.27 -1.93
C ARG A 64 -8.20 3.55 -3.27
N TYR A 65 -6.99 3.12 -3.63
CA TYR A 65 -6.73 2.40 -4.88
C TYR A 65 -7.42 1.03 -4.88
N ALA A 66 -7.25 0.28 -3.79
CA ALA A 66 -7.92 -0.99 -3.54
C ALA A 66 -9.43 -0.93 -3.75
N ARG A 67 -10.08 0.08 -3.15
CA ARG A 67 -11.52 0.29 -3.29
C ARG A 67 -11.89 0.62 -4.73
N LYS A 68 -11.13 1.50 -5.40
CA LYS A 68 -11.39 1.92 -6.78
C LYS A 68 -11.33 0.73 -7.76
N TYR A 69 -10.34 -0.14 -7.60
CA TYR A 69 -10.10 -1.27 -8.51
C TYR A 69 -10.60 -2.62 -7.95
N LYS A 70 -11.39 -2.61 -6.86
CA LYS A 70 -11.99 -3.78 -6.20
C LYS A 70 -10.98 -4.90 -5.91
N VAL A 71 -9.79 -4.53 -5.43
CA VAL A 71 -8.75 -5.50 -5.05
C VAL A 71 -9.17 -6.19 -3.75
N SER A 72 -9.63 -7.43 -3.83
CA SER A 72 -10.14 -8.21 -2.69
C SER A 72 -9.07 -9.01 -1.94
N THR A 73 -7.89 -9.16 -2.52
CA THR A 73 -6.77 -9.96 -1.99
C THR A 73 -5.96 -9.25 -0.90
N ILE A 74 -6.51 -8.19 -0.33
CA ILE A 74 -5.83 -7.37 0.66
C ILE A 74 -5.93 -8.05 2.01
N ARG A 75 -4.78 -8.31 2.63
CA ARG A 75 -4.73 -8.93 3.96
C ARG A 75 -4.90 -7.84 5.04
N PRO A 76 -6.02 -7.81 5.79
CA PRO A 76 -6.28 -6.75 6.77
C PRO A 76 -5.18 -6.63 7.82
N SER A 77 -4.65 -7.75 8.29
CA SER A 77 -3.57 -7.78 9.30
C SER A 77 -2.37 -6.89 8.95
N LEU A 78 -1.93 -6.84 7.68
CA LEU A 78 -0.78 -6.01 7.28
C LEU A 78 -1.03 -4.51 7.49
N PHE A 79 -2.26 -4.06 7.24
CA PHE A 79 -2.63 -2.66 7.39
C PHE A 79 -2.88 -2.32 8.85
N LEU A 80 -3.49 -3.25 9.59
CA LEU A 80 -3.81 -3.07 11.01
C LEU A 80 -2.55 -3.10 11.88
N GLU A 81 -1.62 -4.02 11.62
CA GLU A 81 -0.31 -4.09 12.27
C GLU A 81 0.41 -2.76 12.10
N SER A 82 0.50 -2.30 10.86
CA SER A 82 1.19 -1.05 10.58
C SER A 82 0.51 0.16 11.23
N ALA A 83 -0.81 0.30 11.11
CA ALA A 83 -1.55 1.37 11.77
C ALA A 83 -1.42 1.33 13.30
N CYS A 84 -1.30 0.14 13.89
CA CYS A 84 -1.06 -0.03 15.32
C CYS A 84 0.36 0.43 15.72
N THR A 85 1.36 0.21 14.87
CA THR A 85 2.74 0.68 15.11
C THR A 85 2.92 2.19 14.89
N SER A 86 2.07 2.85 14.10
CA SER A 86 2.19 4.29 13.84
C SER A 86 1.81 5.18 15.04
N ASN A 87 1.37 4.58 16.15
CA ASN A 87 0.89 5.24 17.38
C ASN A 87 -0.21 6.31 17.15
N ASP A 88 -0.89 6.24 16.01
CA ASP A 88 -2.01 7.12 15.66
C ASP A 88 -3.31 6.30 15.77
N LEU A 89 -4.04 6.52 16.86
CA LEU A 89 -5.30 5.81 17.13
C LEU A 89 -6.39 6.16 16.11
N GLN A 90 -6.38 7.37 15.57
CA GLN A 90 -7.36 7.77 14.54
C GLN A 90 -7.09 7.00 13.25
N ASN A 91 -5.81 6.80 12.91
CA ASN A 91 -5.42 5.97 11.77
C ASN A 91 -5.87 4.51 11.96
N LEU A 92 -5.59 3.90 13.13
CA LEU A 92 -6.04 2.53 13.42
C LEU A 92 -7.58 2.39 13.35
N ALA A 93 -8.32 3.35 13.92
CA ALA A 93 -9.78 3.37 13.84
C ALA A 93 -10.29 3.51 12.39
N ALA A 94 -9.65 4.36 11.58
CA ALA A 94 -10.01 4.53 10.18
C ALA A 94 -9.79 3.26 9.36
N VAL A 95 -8.68 2.54 9.60
CA VAL A 95 -8.36 1.26 8.94
C VAL A 95 -9.36 0.17 9.35
N LEU A 96 -9.67 0.03 10.65
CA LEU A 96 -10.68 -0.91 11.15
C LEU A 96 -12.06 -0.67 10.52
N ARG A 97 -12.48 0.60 10.46
CA ARG A 97 -13.76 0.98 9.83
C ARG A 97 -13.75 0.66 8.34
N PHE A 98 -12.67 0.99 7.63
CA PHE A 98 -12.55 0.68 6.21
C PHE A 98 -12.75 -0.80 5.93
N PHE A 99 -12.06 -1.69 6.65
CA PHE A 99 -12.20 -3.13 6.41
C PHE A 99 -13.56 -3.67 6.81
N SER A 100 -14.17 -3.13 7.87
CA SER A 100 -15.56 -3.47 8.25
C SER A 100 -16.56 -3.15 7.14
N ASP A 101 -16.35 -2.04 6.43
CA ASP A 101 -17.23 -1.60 5.35
C ASP A 101 -16.89 -2.25 4.00
N PHE A 102 -15.62 -2.63 3.80
CA PHE A 102 -15.09 -3.10 2.52
C PHE A 102 -15.04 -4.62 2.38
N ILE A 103 -14.87 -5.35 3.49
CA ILE A 103 -14.73 -6.81 3.51
C ILE A 103 -15.90 -7.42 4.29
N PRO A 104 -16.85 -8.08 3.60
CA PRO A 104 -17.95 -8.78 4.26
C PRO A 104 -17.43 -9.83 5.25
N GLY A 105 -18.01 -9.87 6.45
CA GLY A 105 -17.61 -10.81 7.51
C GLY A 105 -16.31 -10.43 8.23
N PHE A 106 -15.66 -9.29 7.89
CA PHE A 106 -14.44 -8.89 8.58
C PHE A 106 -14.62 -8.71 10.10
N ARG A 107 -15.80 -8.25 10.53
CA ARG A 107 -16.12 -8.07 11.96
C ARG A 107 -16.13 -9.37 12.76
N ASP A 108 -16.26 -10.51 12.09
CA ASP A 108 -16.29 -11.84 12.71
C ASP A 108 -14.89 -12.49 12.73
N THR A 109 -13.85 -11.76 12.32
CA THR A 109 -12.47 -12.26 12.26
C THR A 109 -11.68 -11.94 13.53
N SER A 110 -10.71 -12.80 13.86
CA SER A 110 -9.79 -12.58 14.98
C SER A 110 -8.94 -11.31 14.83
N ASP A 111 -8.64 -10.89 13.60
CA ASP A 111 -7.94 -9.64 13.32
C ASP A 111 -8.77 -8.46 13.83
N HIS A 112 -10.05 -8.39 13.48
CA HIS A 112 -10.94 -7.33 13.93
C HIS A 112 -10.96 -7.25 15.46
N ASP A 113 -11.22 -8.36 16.15
CA ASP A 113 -11.31 -8.39 17.61
C ASP A 113 -10.00 -7.96 18.30
N THR A 114 -8.87 -8.42 17.77
CA THR A 114 -7.55 -8.10 18.31
C THR A 114 -7.27 -6.59 18.23
N TYR A 115 -7.42 -6.00 17.05
CA TYR A 115 -7.09 -4.59 16.85
C TYR A 115 -8.15 -3.65 17.42
N TYR A 116 -9.42 -4.06 17.45
CA TYR A 116 -10.48 -3.30 18.14
C TYR A 116 -10.21 -3.23 19.64
N ARG A 117 -9.80 -4.34 20.28
CA ARG A 117 -9.40 -4.36 21.68
C ARG A 117 -8.22 -3.43 21.95
N ILE A 118 -7.15 -3.51 21.15
CA ILE A 118 -5.98 -2.61 21.28
C ILE A 118 -6.40 -1.13 21.18
N LEU A 119 -7.27 -0.80 20.21
CA LEU A 119 -7.80 0.55 20.05
C LEU A 119 -8.56 1.01 21.30
N SER A 120 -9.43 0.15 21.86
CA SER A 120 -10.23 0.47 23.05
C SER A 120 -9.39 0.67 24.32
N GLU A 121 -8.36 -0.17 24.52
CA GLU A 121 -7.46 -0.09 25.67
C GLU A 121 -6.63 1.19 25.63
N ARG A 122 -6.03 1.51 24.47
CA ARG A 122 -5.24 2.74 24.31
C ARG A 122 -6.09 4.00 24.44
N ASN A 123 -7.32 4.00 23.91
CA ASN A 123 -8.22 5.14 24.04
C ASN A 123 -8.62 5.39 25.50
N SER A 124 -8.82 4.31 26.28
CA SER A 124 -9.12 4.41 27.72
C SER A 124 -7.93 4.94 28.52
N SER A 125 -6.70 4.56 28.16
CA SER A 125 -5.48 5.04 28.83
C SER A 125 -5.18 6.52 28.62
N ILE A 126 -5.65 7.12 27.52
CA ILE A 126 -5.48 8.55 27.22
C ILE A 126 -6.53 9.40 27.95
N ALA A 127 -7.70 8.83 28.22
CA ALA A 127 -8.81 9.52 28.85
C ALA A 127 -8.77 9.50 30.40
N ALA A 128 -7.88 8.70 30.99
CA ALA A 128 -7.67 8.56 32.44
C ALA A 128 -6.55 9.50 32.92
#